data_AF-A0A7G9YLF5-F1
#
_entry.id   AF-A0A7G9YLF5-F1
#
_cell.length_a   1.000
_cell.length_b   1.000
_cell.length_c   1.000
_cell.angle_alpha   90.00
_cell.angle_beta   90.00
_cell.angle_gamma   90.00
#
_symmetry.space_group_name_H-M   'P 1'
#
loop_
_entity.id
_entity.type
_entity.pdbx_description
1 polymer ?
#
loop_
_entity_poly.entity_id
_entity_poly.type
_entity_poly.pdbx_seq_one_letter_code
_entity_poly.pdbx_strand_id
1 'polypeptide(L)'
;MENMVYRLTHDEIRAAYQQGEEAVIQLFDYLSWELQTMQDQLQALQDQLNKNSKNSSKPPSSDGLKKTPRTKSQRKPSNKKNGGQDGHVGHTLEPVEEPDHIEVHVVDRCTVCGATLEDVEADDYQKRQVFDIPPVKIEVTEHQAEIKTCPHCNARNMALFPPDVTASVQYGNRVRAMAVYQTNYQFIPLERVGDFFEDIFGHRPTEAFII
;
A
#
# COMPACT_ATOMS: atom_id res chain seq x y z
N MET A 1 -23.28 -21.59 -34.46
CA MET A 1 -22.72 -22.78 -35.14
C MET A 1 -23.62 -23.93 -34.76
N GLU A 2 -24.51 -24.30 -35.68
CA GLU A 2 -25.42 -25.43 -35.49
C GLU A 2 -24.60 -26.72 -35.33
N ASN A 3 -24.82 -27.42 -34.22
CA ASN A 3 -24.38 -28.79 -34.06
C ASN A 3 -25.14 -29.64 -35.08
N MET A 4 -24.51 -29.86 -36.23
CA MET A 4 -25.02 -30.77 -37.25
C MET A 4 -24.83 -32.19 -36.72
N VAL A 5 -25.84 -32.70 -36.00
CA VAL A 5 -25.88 -34.10 -35.56
C VAL A 5 -26.13 -34.95 -36.80
N TYR A 6 -25.07 -35.55 -37.34
CA TYR A 6 -25.18 -36.48 -38.46
C TYR A 6 -25.92 -37.73 -37.95
N ARG A 7 -27.22 -37.83 -38.24
CA ARG A 7 -28.02 -39.03 -37.95
C ARG A 7 -28.15 -39.81 -39.23
N LEU A 8 -27.48 -40.96 -39.30
CA LEU A 8 -27.75 -41.95 -40.33
C LEU A 8 -29.23 -42.32 -40.32
N THR A 9 -29.87 -42.12 -41.46
CA THR A 9 -31.27 -42.46 -41.68
C THR A 9 -31.40 -43.94 -42.01
N HIS A 10 -32.57 -44.52 -41.72
CA HIS A 10 -32.85 -45.92 -42.04
C HIS A 10 -32.75 -46.22 -43.54
N ASP A 11 -32.97 -45.20 -44.39
CA ASP A 11 -32.86 -45.34 -45.84
C ASP A 11 -31.40 -45.39 -46.31
N GLU A 12 -30.49 -44.63 -45.69
CA GLU A 12 -29.05 -44.72 -45.94
C GLU A 12 -28.47 -46.07 -45.50
N ILE A 13 -28.93 -46.60 -44.36
CA ILE A 13 -28.55 -47.93 -43.88
C ILE A 13 -29.05 -49.01 -44.85
N ARG A 14 -30.29 -48.88 -45.32
CA ARG A 14 -30.86 -49.82 -46.30
C ARG A 14 -30.15 -49.74 -47.65
N ALA A 15 -29.73 -48.55 -48.07
CA ALA A 15 -28.95 -48.35 -49.29
C ALA A 15 -27.57 -49.02 -49.20
N ALA A 16 -26.87 -48.88 -48.07
CA ALA A 16 -25.61 -49.57 -47.83
C ALA A 16 -25.79 -51.10 -47.84
N TYR A 17 -26.86 -51.61 -47.22
CA TYR A 17 -27.17 -53.04 -47.22
C TYR A 17 -27.47 -53.58 -48.64
N GLN A 18 -28.17 -52.83 -49.48
CA GLN A 18 -28.49 -53.21 -50.85
C GLN A 18 -27.27 -53.20 -51.79
N GLN A 19 -26.23 -52.42 -51.48
CA GLN A 19 -24.98 -52.34 -52.25
C GLN A 19 -24.03 -53.51 -51.97
N GLY A 20 -24.29 -54.31 -50.94
CA GLY A 20 -23.53 -55.51 -50.59
C GLY A 20 -22.66 -55.36 -49.35
N GLU A 21 -21.96 -56.43 -49.01
CA GLU A 21 -21.20 -56.57 -47.76
C GLU A 21 -20.15 -55.46 -47.55
N GLU A 22 -19.41 -55.11 -48.61
CA GLU A 22 -18.33 -54.12 -48.54
C GLU A 22 -18.84 -52.72 -48.14
N ALA A 23 -20.01 -52.32 -48.63
CA ALA A 23 -20.61 -51.03 -48.31
C ALA A 23 -21.10 -50.97 -46.85
N VAL A 24 -21.54 -52.11 -46.31
CA VAL A 24 -21.91 -52.22 -44.89
C VAL A 24 -20.67 -52.13 -44.00
N ILE A 25 -19.58 -52.81 -44.36
CA ILE A 25 -18.30 -52.74 -43.63
C ILE A 25 -17.79 -51.30 -43.57
N GLN A 26 -17.76 -50.59 -44.71
CA GLN A 26 -17.33 -49.19 -44.76
C GLN A 26 -18.18 -48.26 -43.87
N LEU A 27 -19.50 -48.50 -43.81
CA LEU A 27 -20.38 -47.74 -42.93
C LEU A 27 -20.07 -48.00 -41.45
N PHE A 28 -19.80 -49.24 -41.06
CA PHE A 28 -19.41 -49.59 -39.69
C PHE A 28 -18.02 -49.04 -39.32
N ASP A 29 -17.04 -49.07 -40.23
CA ASP A 29 -15.72 -48.50 -40.01
C ASP A 29 -15.80 -46.99 -39.78
N TYR A 30 -16.59 -46.29 -40.59
CA TYR A 30 -16.85 -44.86 -40.42
C TYR A 30 -17.48 -44.54 -39.05
N LEU A 31 -18.52 -45.29 -38.67
CA LEU A 31 -19.18 -45.14 -37.37
C LEU A 31 -18.24 -45.42 -36.20
N SER A 32 -17.42 -46.46 -36.31
CA SER A 32 -16.41 -46.83 -35.30
C SER A 32 -15.39 -45.71 -35.12
N TRP A 33 -14.89 -45.15 -36.22
CA TRP A 33 -13.97 -44.02 -36.22
C TRP A 33 -14.58 -42.76 -35.60
N GLU A 34 -15.84 -42.44 -35.91
CA GLU A 34 -16.53 -41.27 -35.37
C GLU A 34 -16.79 -41.42 -33.87
N LEU A 35 -17.20 -42.60 -33.40
CA LEU A 35 -17.35 -42.90 -31.98
C LEU A 35 -16.03 -42.75 -31.22
N GLN A 36 -14.93 -43.26 -31.77
CA GLN A 36 -13.61 -43.12 -31.15
C GLN A 36 -13.21 -41.65 -31.06
N THR A 37 -13.41 -40.89 -32.13
CA THR A 37 -13.11 -39.45 -32.17
C THR A 37 -13.92 -38.67 -31.14
N MET A 38 -15.22 -38.97 -31.01
CA MET A 38 -16.08 -38.33 -30.00
C MET A 38 -15.64 -38.70 -28.57
N GLN A 39 -15.26 -39.95 -28.33
CA GLN A 39 -14.75 -40.40 -27.03
C GLN A 39 -13.46 -39.68 -26.65
N ASP A 40 -12.51 -39.56 -27.59
CA ASP A 40 -11.24 -38.87 -27.36
C ASP A 40 -11.46 -37.38 -27.06
N GLN A 41 -12.39 -36.73 -27.77
CA GLN A 41 -12.76 -35.34 -27.51
C GLN A 41 -13.42 -35.15 -26.14
N LEU A 42 -14.33 -36.05 -25.75
CA LEU A 42 -14.96 -36.03 -24.43
C LEU A 42 -13.92 -36.21 -23.33
N GLN A 43 -12.99 -37.16 -23.50
CA GLN A 43 -11.92 -37.40 -22.54
C GLN A 43 -11.01 -36.17 -22.41
N ALA A 44 -10.60 -35.57 -23.53
CA ALA A 44 -9.77 -34.37 -23.52
C ALA A 44 -10.46 -33.17 -22.83
N LEU A 45 -11.76 -32.98 -23.05
CA LEU A 45 -12.55 -31.93 -22.39
C LEU A 45 -12.71 -32.21 -20.88
N GLN A 46 -12.97 -33.46 -20.50
CA GLN A 46 -13.02 -33.88 -19.10
C GLN A 46 -11.68 -33.66 -18.39
N ASP A 47 -10.58 -34.01 -19.04
CA ASP A 47 -9.22 -33.78 -18.53
C ASP A 47 -8.93 -32.29 -18.36
N GLN A 48 -9.40 -31.45 -19.28
CA GLN A 48 -9.26 -30.00 -19.15
C GLN A 48 -10.05 -29.43 -17.96
N LEU A 49 -11.27 -29.92 -17.73
CA LEU A 49 -12.11 -29.50 -16.60
C LEU A 49 -11.57 -29.98 -15.25
N ASN A 50 -10.94 -31.15 -15.21
CA ASN A 50 -10.40 -31.75 -13.98
C ASN A 50 -9.01 -31.22 -13.57
N LYS A 51 -8.37 -30.39 -14.40
CA LYS A 51 -7.07 -29.76 -14.08
C LYS A 51 -7.23 -28.62 -13.07
N ASN A 52 -6.60 -28.77 -11.91
CA ASN A 52 -6.45 -27.75 -10.88
C ASN A 52 -4.97 -27.62 -10.47
N SER A 53 -4.65 -26.69 -9.57
CA SER A 53 -3.27 -26.48 -9.12
C SER A 53 -2.65 -27.63 -8.33
N LYS A 54 -3.43 -28.67 -7.99
CA LYS A 54 -2.94 -29.86 -7.25
C LYS A 54 -2.49 -30.98 -8.19
N ASN A 55 -3.08 -31.07 -9.38
CA ASN A 55 -2.83 -32.16 -10.34
C ASN A 55 -2.32 -31.69 -11.71
N SER A 56 -2.20 -30.38 -11.90
CA SER A 56 -1.53 -29.77 -13.04
C SER A 56 -0.62 -28.69 -12.50
N SER A 57 0.62 -28.59 -12.99
CA SER A 57 1.65 -27.63 -12.55
C SER A 57 1.28 -26.15 -12.75
N LYS A 58 -0.02 -25.84 -12.88
CA LYS A 58 -0.60 -24.51 -12.86
C LYS A 58 -0.47 -23.89 -11.47
N PRO A 59 -0.16 -22.58 -11.38
CA PRO A 59 -0.08 -21.92 -10.10
C PRO A 59 -1.47 -21.88 -9.42
N PRO A 60 -1.53 -21.96 -8.09
CA PRO A 60 -2.80 -21.91 -7.33
C PRO A 60 -3.62 -20.62 -7.51
N SER A 61 -3.09 -19.59 -8.16
CA SER A 61 -3.83 -18.39 -8.55
C SER A 61 -4.76 -18.63 -9.74
N SER A 62 -4.48 -19.63 -10.59
CA SER A 62 -5.27 -19.96 -11.78
C SER A 62 -6.55 -20.75 -11.48
N ASP A 63 -6.73 -21.27 -10.26
CA ASP A 63 -7.93 -22.00 -9.84
C ASP A 63 -9.16 -21.08 -9.57
N GLY A 64 -8.96 -19.75 -9.63
CA GLY A 64 -10.01 -18.75 -9.44
C GLY A 64 -10.72 -18.83 -8.08
N LEU A 65 -11.97 -18.35 -8.03
CA LEU A 65 -12.79 -18.31 -6.80
C LEU A 65 -13.23 -19.69 -6.29
N LYS A 66 -13.09 -20.75 -7.09
CA LYS A 66 -13.37 -22.14 -6.69
C LYS A 66 -12.25 -22.76 -5.87
N LYS A 67 -11.15 -22.02 -5.65
CA LYS A 67 -10.02 -22.44 -4.83
C LYS A 67 -10.48 -22.73 -3.40
N THR A 68 -10.31 -23.97 -2.96
CA THR A 68 -10.51 -24.32 -1.55
C THR A 68 -9.52 -23.52 -0.69
N PRO A 69 -9.95 -22.87 0.41
CA PRO A 69 -9.06 -22.13 1.28
C PRO A 69 -7.89 -23.01 1.74
N ARG A 70 -6.66 -22.57 1.47
CA ARG A 70 -5.44 -23.33 1.79
C ARG A 70 -5.26 -23.50 3.30
N THR A 71 -5.79 -22.58 4.09
CA THR A 71 -5.70 -22.60 5.55
C THR A 71 -7.08 -22.37 6.15
N LYS A 72 -7.48 -23.25 7.05
CA LYS A 72 -8.57 -22.96 7.99
C LYS A 72 -7.96 -22.20 9.15
N SER A 73 -8.65 -21.16 9.62
CA SER A 73 -8.24 -20.47 10.85
C SER A 73 -8.13 -21.49 11.98
N GLN A 74 -6.93 -21.66 12.53
CA GLN A 74 -6.73 -22.48 13.74
C GLN A 74 -7.17 -21.75 15.00
N ARG A 75 -7.57 -20.46 14.87
CA ARG A 75 -8.02 -19.66 16.00
C ARG A 75 -9.34 -20.23 16.52
N LYS A 76 -9.31 -20.74 17.75
CA LYS A 76 -10.53 -21.08 18.47
C LYS A 76 -11.32 -19.80 18.76
N PRO A 77 -12.65 -19.79 18.60
CA PRO A 77 -13.47 -18.66 19.02
C PRO A 77 -13.22 -18.39 20.50
N SER A 78 -12.95 -17.12 20.82
CA SER A 78 -12.62 -16.66 22.15
C SER A 78 -13.80 -15.85 22.68
N ASN A 79 -14.26 -16.15 23.89
CA ASN A 79 -15.28 -15.36 24.59
C ASN A 79 -14.71 -14.05 25.21
N LYS A 80 -13.43 -13.74 24.99
CA LYS A 80 -12.85 -12.46 25.43
C LYS A 80 -13.54 -11.31 24.68
N LYS A 81 -13.94 -10.30 25.43
CA LYS A 81 -14.45 -9.04 24.88
C LYS A 81 -13.37 -8.38 24.03
N ASN A 82 -13.78 -7.63 23.01
CA ASN A 82 -12.86 -6.80 22.26
C ASN A 82 -12.30 -5.72 23.20
N GLY A 83 -10.97 -5.62 23.31
CA GLY A 83 -10.29 -4.68 24.20
C GLY A 83 -8.92 -5.18 24.64
N GLY A 84 -8.20 -4.33 25.37
CA GLY A 84 -6.96 -4.71 26.05
C GLY A 84 -7.21 -5.87 27.02
N GLN A 85 -6.20 -6.71 27.24
CA GLN A 85 -6.34 -7.81 28.19
C GLN A 85 -6.37 -7.24 29.63
N ASP A 86 -7.01 -7.96 30.56
CA ASP A 86 -7.04 -7.58 31.96
C ASP A 86 -5.61 -7.36 32.49
N GLY A 87 -5.34 -6.17 33.05
CA GLY A 87 -4.03 -5.76 33.54
C GLY A 87 -3.19 -4.91 32.57
N HIS A 88 -3.63 -4.68 31.33
CA HIS A 88 -2.98 -3.69 30.46
C HIS A 88 -3.30 -2.27 30.94
N VAL A 89 -2.26 -1.51 31.29
CA VAL A 89 -2.37 -0.08 31.52
C VAL A 89 -2.64 0.61 30.19
N GLY A 90 -3.78 1.26 30.07
CA GLY A 90 -4.08 2.12 28.94
C GLY A 90 -3.28 3.42 29.04
N HIS A 91 -2.65 3.83 27.94
CA HIS A 91 -2.08 5.16 27.81
C HIS A 91 -3.05 6.00 26.99
N THR A 92 -3.84 6.83 27.67
CA THR A 92 -4.73 7.81 27.02
C THR A 92 -3.95 9.11 26.87
N LEU A 93 -4.15 9.82 25.76
CA LEU A 93 -3.57 11.14 25.57
C LEU A 93 -4.20 12.12 26.56
N GLU A 94 -3.39 12.76 27.40
CA GLU A 94 -3.85 13.69 28.44
C GLU A 94 -3.74 15.14 27.96
N PRO A 95 -4.69 16.02 28.34
CA PRO A 95 -4.59 17.44 28.02
C PRO A 95 -3.43 18.09 28.79
N VAL A 96 -2.74 19.03 28.13
CA VAL A 96 -1.69 19.86 28.74
C VAL A 96 -2.27 21.13 29.37
N GLU A 97 -1.62 21.65 30.41
CA GLU A 97 -2.04 22.92 31.02
C GLU A 97 -1.70 24.13 30.14
N GLU A 98 -0.53 24.10 29.49
CA GLU A 98 -0.01 25.18 28.65
C GLU A 98 0.17 24.68 27.20
N PRO A 99 -0.83 24.86 26.32
CA PRO A 99 -0.70 24.52 24.90
C PRO A 99 0.14 25.56 24.14
N ASP A 100 0.80 25.16 23.06
CA ASP A 100 1.61 26.06 22.22
C ASP A 100 0.79 27.24 21.65
N HIS A 101 -0.48 26.99 21.33
CA HIS A 101 -1.42 27.97 20.78
C HIS A 101 -2.81 27.82 21.41
N ILE A 102 -3.50 28.95 21.64
CA ILE A 102 -4.90 28.99 22.10
C ILE A 102 -5.73 29.74 21.07
N GLU A 103 -6.65 29.02 20.42
CA GLU A 103 -7.64 29.60 19.51
C GLU A 103 -9.00 29.70 20.20
N VAL A 104 -9.44 30.92 20.50
CA VAL A 104 -10.73 31.17 21.13
C VAL A 104 -11.79 31.36 20.06
N HIS A 105 -12.81 30.49 20.06
CA HIS A 105 -13.99 30.65 19.21
C HIS A 105 -15.06 31.45 19.98
N VAL A 106 -15.29 32.70 19.56
CA VAL A 106 -16.25 33.60 20.21
C VAL A 106 -17.68 33.31 19.77
N VAL A 107 -18.63 33.61 20.67
CA VAL A 107 -20.06 33.56 20.37
C VAL A 107 -20.53 35.00 20.16
N ASP A 108 -20.94 35.34 18.94
CA ASP A 108 -21.37 36.69 18.57
C ASP A 108 -22.88 36.91 18.73
N ARG A 109 -23.66 35.83 18.72
CA ARG A 109 -25.12 35.88 18.76
C ARG A 109 -25.72 34.81 19.64
N CYS A 110 -26.79 35.19 20.33
CA CYS A 110 -27.64 34.24 21.03
C CYS A 110 -28.34 33.31 20.04
N THR A 111 -28.23 31.99 20.24
CA THR A 111 -28.86 30.97 19.39
C THR A 111 -30.39 30.94 19.49
N VAL A 112 -30.98 31.54 20.53
CA VAL A 112 -32.42 31.55 20.77
C VAL A 112 -33.09 32.81 20.22
N CYS A 113 -32.59 34.00 20.57
CA CYS A 113 -33.22 35.28 20.19
C CYS A 113 -32.44 36.08 19.14
N GLY A 114 -31.21 35.67 18.78
CA GLY A 114 -30.39 36.35 17.78
C GLY A 114 -29.77 37.68 18.21
N ALA A 115 -29.97 38.10 19.47
CA ALA A 115 -29.33 39.28 20.04
C ALA A 115 -27.81 39.16 19.98
N THR A 116 -27.12 40.30 19.80
CA THR A 116 -25.66 40.37 19.80
C THR A 116 -25.11 40.10 21.21
N LEU A 117 -24.00 39.37 21.24
CA LEU A 117 -23.22 39.06 22.44
C LEU A 117 -21.78 39.60 22.34
N GLU A 118 -21.47 40.41 21.32
CA GLU A 118 -20.11 40.94 21.06
C GLU A 118 -19.52 41.69 22.27
N ASP A 119 -20.36 42.40 23.03
CA ASP A 119 -19.96 43.18 24.21
C ASP A 119 -20.19 42.44 25.55
N VAL A 120 -20.55 41.17 25.51
CA VAL A 120 -20.82 40.36 26.71
C VAL A 120 -19.56 39.55 27.07
N GLU A 121 -19.10 39.66 28.31
CA GLU A 121 -17.96 38.87 28.80
C GLU A 121 -18.32 37.37 28.87
N ALA A 122 -17.36 36.51 28.51
CA ALA A 122 -17.56 35.07 28.56
C ALA A 122 -17.56 34.55 30.02
N ASP A 123 -18.55 33.73 30.36
CA ASP A 123 -18.66 33.13 31.70
C ASP A 123 -17.63 32.00 31.93
N ASP A 124 -17.35 31.19 30.89
CA ASP A 124 -16.41 30.05 30.94
C ASP A 124 -16.01 29.60 29.51
N TYR A 125 -15.02 28.71 29.40
CA TYR A 125 -14.56 28.12 28.15
C TYR A 125 -14.58 26.60 28.18
N GLN A 126 -15.29 25.99 27.24
CA GLN A 126 -15.15 24.55 26.99
C GLN A 126 -13.88 24.27 26.18
N LYS A 127 -12.93 23.52 26.77
CA LYS A 127 -11.61 23.26 26.17
C LYS A 127 -11.58 21.93 25.42
N ARG A 128 -10.92 21.92 24.25
CA ARG A 128 -10.50 20.73 23.51
C ARG A 128 -9.09 20.98 22.98
N GLN A 129 -8.24 19.96 23.00
CA GLN A 129 -6.85 20.07 22.52
C GLN A 129 -6.62 19.12 21.35
N VAL A 130 -5.90 19.62 20.36
CA VAL A 130 -5.44 18.86 19.20
C VAL A 130 -3.92 18.81 19.28
N PHE A 131 -3.37 17.59 19.34
CA PHE A 131 -1.94 17.35 19.28
C PHE A 131 -1.62 17.05 17.81
N ASP A 132 -0.96 18.00 17.16
CA ASP A 132 -0.61 17.89 15.74
C ASP A 132 0.89 18.12 15.52
N ILE A 133 1.38 17.72 14.35
CA ILE A 133 2.75 17.95 13.92
C ILE A 133 2.78 19.32 13.21
N PRO A 134 3.55 20.31 13.70
CA PRO A 134 3.67 21.60 13.03
C PRO A 134 4.29 21.43 11.63
N PRO A 135 4.16 22.41 10.73
CA PRO A 135 4.75 22.34 9.39
C PRO A 135 6.23 21.94 9.43
N VAL A 136 6.54 20.79 8.83
CA VAL A 136 7.87 20.19 8.89
C VAL A 136 8.72 20.75 7.76
N LYS A 137 9.84 21.41 8.09
CA LYS A 137 10.79 21.97 7.11
C LYS A 137 12.22 21.93 7.65
N ILE A 138 13.20 21.84 6.75
CA ILE A 138 14.60 22.08 7.11
C ILE A 138 14.81 23.59 7.25
N GLU A 139 15.31 23.99 8.41
CA GLU A 139 15.73 25.37 8.67
C GLU A 139 17.13 25.60 8.10
N VAL A 140 17.29 26.65 7.29
CA VAL A 140 18.56 27.01 6.66
C VAL A 140 19.10 28.27 7.33
N THR A 141 20.27 28.14 7.97
CA THR A 141 21.02 29.27 8.53
C THR A 141 22.19 29.60 7.62
N GLU A 142 22.24 30.84 7.11
CA GLU A 142 23.41 31.34 6.38
C GLU A 142 24.42 31.92 7.36
N HIS A 143 25.62 31.33 7.39
CA HIS A 143 26.73 31.88 8.15
C HIS A 143 27.50 32.86 7.26
N GLN A 144 27.62 34.12 7.68
CA GLN A 144 28.39 35.13 6.96
C GLN A 144 29.66 35.50 7.75
N ALA A 145 30.81 35.38 7.09
CA ALA A 145 32.07 35.89 7.62
C ALA A 145 32.31 37.31 7.12
N GLU A 146 32.32 38.28 8.04
CA GLU A 146 32.61 39.66 7.70
C GLU A 146 34.04 39.81 7.17
N ILE A 147 34.22 40.59 6.10
CA ILE A 147 35.52 40.87 5.49
C ILE A 147 35.78 42.37 5.55
N LYS A 148 36.89 42.76 6.18
CA LYS A 148 37.29 44.16 6.34
C LYS A 148 38.73 44.35 5.91
N THR A 149 38.98 45.41 5.15
CA THR A 149 40.34 45.87 4.84
C THR A 149 40.78 46.86 5.91
N CYS A 150 41.93 46.62 6.53
CA CYS A 150 42.49 47.53 7.52
C CYS A 150 42.92 48.84 6.82
N PRO A 151 42.42 50.02 7.24
CA PRO A 151 42.75 51.28 6.58
C PRO A 151 44.21 51.71 6.80
N HIS A 152 44.92 51.11 7.77
CA HIS A 152 46.30 51.48 8.11
C HIS A 152 47.35 50.68 7.33
N CYS A 153 47.18 49.35 7.22
CA CYS A 153 48.15 48.46 6.56
C CYS A 153 47.60 47.82 5.27
N ASN A 154 46.37 48.13 4.89
CA ASN A 154 45.65 47.57 3.73
C ASN A 154 45.47 46.03 3.76
N ALA A 155 45.70 45.39 4.91
CA ALA A 155 45.52 43.96 5.08
C ALA A 155 44.02 43.59 5.07
N ARG A 156 43.67 42.53 4.33
CA ARG A 156 42.30 41.99 4.27
C ARG A 156 42.11 40.98 5.40
N ASN A 157 41.18 41.26 6.29
CA ASN A 157 40.82 40.43 7.43
C ASN A 157 39.46 39.80 7.20
N MET A 158 39.27 38.56 7.64
CA MET A 158 38.02 37.82 7.52
C MET A 158 37.69 37.18 8.86
N ALA A 159 36.43 37.27 9.29
CA ALA A 159 35.94 36.56 10.46
C ALA A 159 36.03 35.03 10.25
N LEU A 160 36.20 34.29 11.34
CA LEU A 160 36.21 32.82 11.29
C LEU A 160 34.77 32.30 11.36
N PHE A 161 34.50 31.22 10.63
CA PHE A 161 33.26 30.46 10.80
C PHE A 161 33.31 29.62 12.09
N PRO A 162 32.14 29.27 12.66
CA PRO A 162 32.06 28.27 13.71
C PRO A 162 32.72 26.94 13.30
N PRO A 163 33.33 26.18 14.23
CA PRO A 163 34.07 24.96 13.89
C PRO A 163 33.26 23.86 13.19
N ASP A 164 31.95 23.85 13.38
CA ASP A 164 31.00 22.88 12.81
C ASP A 164 30.52 23.27 11.40
N VAL A 165 30.78 24.49 10.94
CA VAL A 165 30.49 24.98 9.59
C VAL A 165 31.74 24.79 8.73
N THR A 166 31.85 23.63 8.10
CA THR A 166 33.07 23.19 7.40
C THR A 166 32.97 23.25 5.88
N ALA A 167 31.76 23.31 5.33
CA ALA A 167 31.50 23.43 3.91
C ALA A 167 30.63 24.66 3.59
N SER A 168 30.64 25.09 2.32
CA SER A 168 29.80 26.19 1.84
C SER A 168 28.30 25.91 1.97
N VAL A 169 27.91 24.64 1.82
CA VAL A 169 26.55 24.13 2.03
C VAL A 169 26.67 22.76 2.69
N GLN A 170 25.97 22.56 3.81
CA GLN A 170 25.94 21.30 4.53
C GLN A 170 24.62 21.12 5.28
N TYR A 171 24.24 19.86 5.50
CA TYR A 171 23.18 19.55 6.46
C TYR A 171 23.70 19.70 7.90
N GLY A 172 22.82 20.15 8.80
CA GLY A 172 23.13 20.30 10.22
C GLY A 172 23.08 18.97 10.99
N ASN A 173 23.62 19.00 12.22
CA ASN A 173 23.72 17.83 13.10
C ASN A 173 22.37 17.17 13.43
N ARG A 174 21.28 17.96 13.51
CA ARG A 174 19.94 17.42 13.77
C ARG A 174 19.43 16.55 12.64
N VAL A 175 19.68 16.95 11.39
CA VAL A 175 19.32 16.17 10.19
C VAL A 175 20.12 14.87 10.16
N ARG A 176 21.43 14.94 10.44
CA ARG A 176 22.30 13.75 10.54
C ARG A 176 21.83 12.79 11.63
N ALA A 177 21.56 13.30 12.83
CA ALA A 177 21.11 12.48 13.96
C ALA A 177 19.80 11.74 13.64
N MET A 178 18.85 12.41 12.97
CA MET A 178 17.58 11.80 12.57
C MET A 178 17.77 10.72 11.50
N ALA A 179 18.65 10.94 10.52
CA ALA A 179 18.98 9.93 9.50
C ALA A 179 19.62 8.69 10.12
N VAL A 180 20.64 8.90 10.97
CA VAL A 180 21.36 7.82 11.67
C VAL A 180 20.43 7.04 12.61
N TYR A 181 19.54 7.72 13.33
CA TYR A 181 18.55 7.07 14.19
C TYR A 181 17.61 6.16 13.40
N GLN A 182 17.14 6.61 12.23
CA GLN A 182 16.26 5.81 11.38
C GLN A 182 16.97 4.56 10.83
N THR A 183 18.21 4.68 10.40
CA THR A 183 18.96 3.54 9.87
C THR A 183 19.37 2.57 10.98
N ASN A 184 19.89 3.06 12.10
CA ASN A 184 20.50 2.20 13.11
C ASN A 184 19.53 1.70 14.19
N TYR A 185 18.47 2.45 14.49
CA TYR A 185 17.52 2.08 15.54
C TYR A 185 16.17 1.63 14.98
N GLN A 186 15.68 2.29 13.93
CA GLN A 186 14.43 1.89 13.25
C GLN A 186 14.67 0.88 12.11
N PHE A 187 15.93 0.59 11.77
CA PHE A 187 16.34 -0.36 10.73
C PHE A 187 15.73 -0.08 9.35
N ILE A 188 15.52 1.21 9.04
CA ILE A 188 15.01 1.64 7.75
C ILE A 188 16.15 1.55 6.72
N PRO A 189 15.96 0.84 5.58
CA PRO A 189 16.96 0.78 4.52
C PRO A 189 17.38 2.18 4.03
N LEU A 190 18.65 2.36 3.67
CA LEU A 190 19.22 3.66 3.29
C LEU A 190 18.39 4.40 2.24
N GLU A 191 17.99 3.72 1.17
CA GLU A 191 17.16 4.29 0.11
C GLU A 191 15.82 4.83 0.65
N ARG A 192 15.20 4.08 1.58
CA ARG A 192 13.93 4.46 2.21
C ARG A 192 14.07 5.62 3.19
N VAL A 193 15.25 5.79 3.80
CA VAL A 193 15.55 7.01 4.58
C VAL A 193 15.65 8.20 3.63
N GLY A 194 16.30 8.04 2.47
CA GLY A 194 16.32 9.06 1.42
C GLY A 194 14.92 9.48 0.98
N ASP A 195 14.06 8.50 0.66
CA ASP A 195 12.65 8.74 0.30
C ASP A 195 11.90 9.49 1.41
N PHE A 196 12.05 9.05 2.66
CA PHE A 196 11.41 9.69 3.79
C PHE A 196 11.78 11.18 3.91
N PHE A 197 13.07 11.51 3.74
CA PHE A 197 13.51 12.89 3.82
C PHE A 197 13.00 13.74 2.65
N GLU A 198 12.92 13.15 1.45
CA GLU A 198 12.35 13.81 0.28
C GLU A 198 10.84 14.06 0.45
N ASP A 199 10.09 13.08 0.91
CA ASP A 199 8.63 13.15 1.08
C ASP A 199 8.23 14.14 2.19
N ILE A 200 8.96 14.16 3.32
CA ILE A 200 8.59 14.94 4.51
C ILE A 200 9.23 16.34 4.51
N PHE A 201 10.47 16.45 4.04
CA PHE A 201 11.22 17.71 4.10
C PHE A 201 11.48 18.33 2.72
N GLY A 202 11.19 17.63 1.61
CA GLY A 202 11.51 18.11 0.27
C GLY A 202 13.01 18.04 -0.07
N HIS A 203 13.80 17.32 0.71
CA HIS A 203 15.26 17.25 0.56
C HIS A 203 15.74 15.80 0.62
N ARG A 204 16.43 15.32 -0.41
CA ARG A 204 16.99 13.96 -0.41
C ARG A 204 18.48 13.98 -0.02
N PRO A 205 18.88 13.54 1.19
CA PRO A 205 20.29 13.37 1.52
C PRO A 205 20.92 12.22 0.71
N THR A 206 22.22 12.32 0.46
CA THR A 206 22.98 11.23 -0.16
C THR A 206 23.19 10.10 0.84
N GLU A 207 23.38 8.87 0.35
CA GLU A 207 23.66 7.72 1.23
C GLU A 207 24.91 7.95 2.08
N ALA A 208 25.95 8.57 1.51
CA ALA A 208 27.17 8.90 2.23
C ALA A 208 26.97 9.87 3.42
N PHE A 209 25.90 10.67 3.42
CA PHE A 209 25.55 11.52 4.55
C PHE A 209 24.80 10.76 5.65
N ILE A 210 24.04 9.73 5.28
CA ILE A 210 23.18 8.95 6.18
C ILE A 210 24.02 7.97 7.04
N ILE A 211 25.17 7.52 6.51
CA ILE A 211 26.08 6.54 7.14
C ILE A 211 27.04 7.19 8.15
#